data_AF-J8EEI6-F1
#
_entry.id   AF-J8EEI6-F1
#
_cell.length_a   1.000
_cell.length_b   1.000
_cell.length_c   1.000
_cell.angle_alpha   90.00
_cell.angle_beta   90.00
_cell.angle_gamma   90.00
#
_symmetry.space_group_name_H-M   'P 1'
#
loop_
_entity.id
_entity.type
_entity.pdbx_description
1 polymer ?
#
loop_
_entity_poly.entity_id
_entity_poly.type
_entity_poly.pdbx_seq_one_letter_code
_entity_poly.pdbx_strand_id
1 'polypeptide(L)' 'MEEKVEELIDIYKQQIYSLCYKLAKTKEDAEDIFQETWINGESWICKSELERAIKDAL' A
#
# COMPACT_ATOMS: atom_id res chain seq x y z
N MET A 1 -12.41 16.07 -2.54
CA MET A 1 -11.03 16.03 -2.00
C MET A 1 -10.75 14.64 -1.48
N GLU A 2 -11.65 14.07 -0.67
CA GLU A 2 -11.59 12.66 -0.22
C GLU A 2 -11.56 11.65 -1.38
N GLU A 3 -12.43 11.79 -2.40
CA GLU A 3 -12.43 10.88 -3.56
C GLU A 3 -11.08 10.79 -4.30
N LYS A 4 -10.35 11.90 -4.42
CA LYS A 4 -9.02 11.92 -5.08
C LYS A 4 -7.96 11.21 -4.24
N VAL A 5 -8.10 11.26 -2.92
CA VAL A 5 -7.18 10.58 -1.99
C VAL A 5 -7.43 9.08 -2.05
N GLU A 6 -8.68 8.64 -2.11
CA GLU A 6 -9.03 7.22 -2.28
C GLU A 6 -8.52 6.65 -3.61
N GLU A 7 -8.68 7.38 -4.72
CA GLU A 7 -8.10 6.99 -6.01
C GLU A 7 -6.58 6.81 -5.95
N LEU A 8 -5.88 7.74 -5.29
CA LEU A 8 -4.43 7.64 -5.09
C LEU A 8 -4.03 6.44 -4.23
N ILE A 9 -4.77 6.20 -3.14
CA ILE A 9 -4.55 5.02 -2.28
C ILE A 9 -4.69 3.74 -3.09
N ASP A 10 -5.72 3.62 -3.93
CA ASP A 10 -5.94 2.43 -4.75
C ASP A 10 -4.83 2.23 -5.79
N ILE A 11 -4.33 3.31 -6.40
CA ILE A 11 -3.19 3.25 -7.32
C ILE A 11 -1.93 2.75 -6.61
N TYR A 12 -1.60 3.33 -5.45
CA TYR A 12 -0.41 2.91 -4.69
C TYR A 12 -0.55 1.48 -4.16
N LYS A 13 -1.75 1.10 -3.72
CA LYS A 13 -2.05 -0.27 -3.26
C LYS A 13 -1.76 -1.29 -4.36
N GLN A 14 -2.18 -1.02 -5.60
CA GLN A 14 -1.89 -1.89 -6.74
C GLN A 14 -0.39 -1.96 -7.06
N GLN A 15 0.32 -0.84 -7.00
CA GLN A 15 1.76 -0.83 -7.25
C GLN A 15 2.54 -1.61 -6.19
N ILE A 16 2.18 -1.45 -4.92
CA ILE A 16 2.78 -2.18 -3.78
C ILE A 16 2.50 -3.68 -3.93
N TYR A 17 1.25 -4.07 -4.22
CA TYR A 17 0.93 -5.48 -4.46
C TYR A 17 1.69 -6.07 -5.65
N SER A 18 1.84 -5.31 -6.75
CA SER A 18 2.64 -5.73 -7.91
C SER A 18 4.11 -5.95 -7.54
N LEU A 19 4.67 -5.12 -6.67
CA LEU A 19 6.01 -5.30 -6.15
C LEU A 19 6.13 -6.56 -5.27
N CYS A 20 5.18 -6.76 -4.34
CA CYS A 20 5.12 -7.97 -3.52
C CYS A 20 5.06 -9.24 -4.39
N TYR A 21 4.24 -9.22 -5.45
CA TYR A 21 4.11 -10.34 -6.39
C TYR A 21 5.40 -10.65 -7.16
N LYS A 22 6.22 -9.64 -7.47
CA LYS A 22 7.53 -9.84 -8.12
C LYS A 22 8.59 -10.40 -7.17
N LEU A 23 8.46 -10.14 -5.87
CA LEU A 23 9.38 -10.60 -4.82
C LEU A 23 9.01 -11.99 -4.30
N ALA A 24 7.72 -12.33 -4.36
CA ALA A 24 7.16 -13.59 -3.91
C ALA A 24 7.39 -14.73 -4.90
N LYS A 25 7.49 -15.96 -4.37
CA LYS A 25 7.57 -17.18 -5.19
C LYS A 25 6.20 -17.71 -5.57
N THR A 26 5.21 -17.45 -4.74
CA THR A 26 3.82 -17.86 -4.93
C THR A 26 2.87 -16.70 -4.68
N LYS A 27 1.61 -16.88 -5.09
CA LYS A 27 0.57 -15.89 -4.85
C LYS A 27 0.27 -15.71 -3.34
N GLU A 28 0.26 -16.80 -2.58
CA GLU A 28 0.08 -16.75 -1.11
C GLU A 28 1.20 -15.97 -0.44
N ASP A 29 2.47 -16.23 -0.80
CA ASP A 29 3.59 -15.45 -0.27
C ASP A 29 3.47 -13.96 -0.60
N ALA A 30 2.95 -13.61 -1.78
CA ALA A 30 2.74 -12.22 -2.17
C ALA A 30 1.64 -11.55 -1.33
N GLU A 31 0.58 -12.29 -1.00
CA GLU A 31 -0.50 -11.82 -0.14
C GLU A 31 -0.01 -11.63 1.29
N ASP A 32 0.76 -12.57 1.84
CA ASP A 32 1.37 -12.45 3.17
C ASP A 32 2.31 -11.25 3.27
N ILE A 33 3.24 -11.09 2.32
CA ILE A 33 4.16 -9.93 2.28
C ILE A 33 3.38 -8.62 2.13
N PHE A 34 2.34 -8.61 1.30
CA PHE A 34 1.49 -7.43 1.12
C PHE A 34 0.73 -7.10 2.41
N GLN A 35 0.18 -8.09 3.11
CA GLN A 35 -0.51 -7.88 4.38
C GLN A 35 0.45 -7.40 5.47
N GLU A 36 1.66 -7.95 5.56
CA GLU A 36 2.69 -7.45 6.48
C GLU A 36 3.11 -6.01 6.15
N THR A 37 3.17 -5.66 4.87
CA THR A 37 3.57 -4.33 4.39
C THR A 37 2.46 -3.28 4.56
N TRP A 38 1.20 -3.67 4.37
CA TRP A 38 0.05 -2.77 4.27
C TRP A 38 -0.85 -2.75 5.53
N ILE A 39 -0.92 -3.86 6.26
CA ILE A 39 -1.89 -4.06 7.37
C ILE A 39 -1.19 -4.09 8.73
N ASN A 40 -0.01 -4.69 8.85
CA ASN A 40 0.71 -4.69 10.13
C ASN A 40 1.40 -3.34 10.35
N GLY A 41 0.95 -2.61 11.39
CA GLY A 41 1.41 -1.28 11.79
C GLY A 41 2.87 -1.16 12.23
N GLU A 42 3.73 -2.12 11.90
CA GLU A 42 5.18 -2.07 12.11
C GLU A 42 5.99 -1.83 10.80
N SER A 43 5.35 -1.88 9.62
CA SER A 43 6.03 -1.67 8.32
C SER A 43 5.83 -0.27 7.73
N TRP A 44 6.79 0.16 6.89
CA TRP A 44 7.26 1.52 6.58
C TRP A 44 6.27 2.58 6.08
N ILE A 45 5.02 2.22 5.78
CA ILE A 45 3.99 3.18 5.41
C ILE A 45 2.69 2.74 6.06
N CYS A 46 2.40 3.27 7.25
CA CYS A 46 1.07 3.12 7.82
C CYS A 46 0.08 3.83 6.88
N LYS A 47 -1.09 3.23 6.62
CA LYS A 47 -2.14 3.82 5.77
C LYS A 47 -2.40 5.30 6.09
N SER A 48 -2.36 5.67 7.37
CA SER A 48 -2.50 7.04 7.86
C SER A 48 -1.35 7.98 7.46
N GLU A 49 -0.12 7.47 7.34
CA GLU A 49 1.03 8.24 6.86
C GLU A 49 0.98 8.46 5.35
N LEU A 50 0.52 7.46 4.58
CA LEU A 50 0.26 7.64 3.15
C LEU A 50 -0.84 8.66 2.91
N GLU A 51 -1.95 8.54 3.64
CA GLU A 51 -3.05 9.49 3.61
C GLU A 51 -2.60 10.92 3.95
N ARG A 52 -1.75 11.07 4.97
CA ARG A 52 -1.17 12.37 5.35
C ARG A 52 -0.24 12.91 4.27
N ALA A 53 0.69 12.11 3.77
CA ALA A 53 1.63 12.52 2.72
C ALA A 53 0.92 12.93 1.43
N ILE A 54 -0.16 12.23 1.06
CA ILE A 54 -1.00 12.58 -0.09
C ILE A 54 -1.75 13.89 0.14
N LYS A 55 -2.32 14.11 1.34
CA LYS A 55 -2.99 15.37 1.70
C LYS A 55 -2.03 16.56 1.71
N ASP A 56 -0.80 16.37 2.16
CA ASP A 56 0.23 17.43 2.17
C ASP A 56 0.75 17.77 0.76
N ALA A 57 0.60 16.86 -0.21
CA ALA A 57 1.06 17.03 -1.59
C ALA A 57 0.00 17.62 -2.55
N LEU A 58 -1.27 17.74 -2.12
CA LEU A 58 -2.41 18.28 -2.88
C LEU A 58 -2.84 19.65 -2.37
#